data_AF-A0A250JBM8-F1
#
_entry.id   AF-A0A250JBM8-F1
#
_cell.length_a   1.000
_cell.length_b   1.000
_cell.length_c   1.000
_cell.angle_alpha   90.00
_cell.angle_beta   90.00
_cell.angle_gamma   90.00
#
_symmetry.space_group_name_H-M   'P 1'
#
loop_
_entity.id
_entity.type
_entity.pdbx_description
1 polymer ?
#
loop_
_entity_poly.entity_id
_entity_poly.type
_entity_poly.pdbx_seq_one_letter_code
_entity_poly.pdbx_strand_id
1 'polypeptide(L)'
;MAHSPLRQAVPASALVSLLALACNNPPPVTIPDPPQVTVRLEETSTVGRGFKLSISTSGCDQVQRLELFNDTTRIKQVPYGGNPTPVELARDEISYAQGLAVPLSLSARVTCADGRTNVSQGQVATFFPVEEVVEPATANTQVVPDYFVVDGSGNSVSFIGCAMDGTRPFLYRVDKSNPSSAQRVEINFPCDATTLITDRKPAGTGTRWVWTPGRGLLSLDASFKVIYSTNAAVENLVVAADGNAFIYNVTGLYLVTPQGQVRWSREYTGAANPLPGRPAGDPVHITSGTQAGRVLVPLREEHTETVNLRVVVLDYATTDPNGKQLAQYEIDELNPIQAAWTAFNDTGTVMYLGTQQQGSATVRACALGQTKPCQSTYPQSRLWISDPIPGALAALIPYANNNRLAVITSNRFWFMDVKRNSPTESRIINKDQQALTPTGALVGRFAQPGKDDAFFMFNSAPGTSDVPNPYPVEIVATDAAEQGLLYRYQIPGGLSLYGALDDAGTLWMRAGRKLVKPYSLTEYRQLR
;
A
#
# COMPACT_ATOMS: atom_id res chain seq x y z
N MET A 1 24.77 118.61 -37.21
CA MET A 1 23.97 118.74 -35.98
C MET A 1 24.45 117.64 -35.06
N ALA A 2 25.51 117.87 -34.28
CA ALA A 2 25.50 118.61 -33.01
C ALA A 2 24.66 117.85 -31.97
N HIS A 3 25.13 117.52 -30.76
CA HIS A 3 26.38 117.77 -30.08
C HIS A 3 26.35 116.88 -28.82
N SER A 4 27.40 116.07 -28.62
CA SER A 4 28.09 115.98 -27.32
C SER A 4 27.32 115.39 -26.11
N PRO A 5 27.94 115.22 -24.92
CA PRO A 5 28.93 114.17 -24.72
C PRO A 5 28.82 113.48 -23.33
N LEU A 6 29.73 112.51 -23.11
CA LEU A 6 30.55 112.30 -21.91
C LEU A 6 29.96 112.48 -20.49
N ARG A 7 30.14 111.39 -19.72
CA ARG A 7 30.68 111.32 -18.34
C ARG A 7 29.88 112.01 -17.23
N GLN A 8 29.44 111.20 -16.26
CA GLN A 8 30.11 111.19 -14.94
C GLN A 8 29.78 109.91 -14.17
N ALA A 9 30.70 109.58 -13.28
CA ALA A 9 30.88 108.31 -12.62
C ALA A 9 30.78 108.49 -11.10
N VAL A 10 30.20 107.47 -10.43
CA VAL A 10 30.51 106.96 -9.05
C VAL A 10 29.93 107.79 -7.89
N PRO A 11 29.67 107.24 -6.67
CA PRO A 11 29.60 105.85 -6.12
C PRO A 11 28.17 105.56 -5.53
N ALA A 12 27.79 104.52 -4.78
CA ALA A 12 28.47 103.61 -3.86
C ALA A 12 27.60 102.36 -3.60
N SER A 13 28.28 101.21 -3.50
CA SER A 13 28.07 100.12 -2.53
C SER A 13 26.66 99.54 -2.32
N ALA A 14 26.44 98.29 -2.74
CA ALA A 14 26.53 97.11 -1.84
C ALA A 14 25.71 95.91 -2.35
N LEU A 15 26.45 94.83 -2.63
CA LEU A 15 26.17 93.43 -2.28
C LEU A 15 24.92 92.67 -2.82
N VAL A 16 25.25 91.62 -3.59
CA VAL A 16 24.82 90.21 -3.43
C VAL A 16 23.66 89.70 -4.30
N SER A 17 24.09 89.09 -5.41
CA SER A 17 23.91 87.67 -5.78
C SER A 17 22.52 87.03 -5.95
N LEU A 18 22.43 86.26 -7.05
CA LEU A 18 21.70 85.00 -7.25
C LEU A 18 20.22 85.07 -7.68
N LEU A 19 20.04 85.20 -9.00
CA LEU A 19 18.97 84.52 -9.74
C LEU A 19 19.63 83.50 -10.67
N ALA A 20 20.02 82.35 -10.12
CA ALA A 20 20.22 81.14 -10.90
C ALA A 20 18.96 80.29 -10.71
N LEU A 21 18.08 80.30 -11.72
CA LEU A 21 17.02 79.32 -11.89
C LEU A 21 17.69 77.94 -12.00
N ALA A 22 17.75 77.22 -10.88
CA ALA A 22 18.09 75.81 -10.88
C ALA A 22 16.90 75.03 -11.41
N CYS A 23 17.07 74.45 -12.61
CA CYS A 23 16.28 73.37 -13.14
C CYS A 23 16.33 72.18 -12.16
N ASN A 24 15.36 72.07 -11.25
CA ASN A 24 15.06 70.77 -10.66
C ASN A 24 14.34 69.96 -11.73
N ASN A 25 15.07 69.08 -12.42
CA ASN A 25 14.42 67.97 -13.12
C ASN A 25 13.46 67.31 -12.13
N PRO A 26 12.17 67.11 -12.49
CA PRO A 26 11.30 66.30 -11.65
C PRO A 26 12.02 64.96 -11.42
N PRO A 27 12.03 64.44 -10.17
CA PRO A 27 12.63 63.15 -9.91
C PRO A 27 12.06 62.14 -10.92
N PRO A 28 12.90 61.23 -11.47
CA PRO A 28 12.43 60.26 -12.43
C PRO A 28 11.19 59.58 -11.86
N VAL A 29 10.12 59.48 -12.65
CA VAL A 29 8.90 58.78 -12.25
C VAL A 29 9.31 57.34 -11.95
N THR A 30 9.48 57.00 -10.67
CA THR A 30 9.75 55.64 -10.24
C THR A 30 8.46 54.87 -10.43
N ILE A 31 8.34 54.19 -11.57
CA ILE A 31 7.27 53.24 -11.80
C ILE A 31 7.44 52.14 -10.73
N PRO A 32 6.49 51.96 -9.81
CA PRO A 32 6.61 50.94 -8.78
C PRO A 32 6.73 49.56 -9.42
N ASP A 33 7.66 48.74 -8.94
CA ASP A 33 7.86 47.39 -9.47
C ASP A 33 6.54 46.61 -9.47
N PRO A 34 6.17 45.93 -10.56
CA PRO A 34 4.90 45.20 -10.62
C PRO A 34 4.84 44.15 -9.51
N PRO A 35 3.70 44.00 -8.81
CA PRO A 35 3.58 42.99 -7.77
C PRO A 35 3.95 41.63 -8.32
N GLN A 36 4.78 40.88 -7.61
CA GLN A 36 5.08 39.49 -7.90
C GLN A 36 4.61 38.64 -6.74
N VAL A 37 4.11 37.45 -7.06
CA VAL A 37 3.74 36.45 -6.06
C VAL A 37 4.14 35.07 -6.56
N THR A 38 4.72 34.28 -5.68
CA THR A 38 5.12 32.90 -5.96
C THR A 38 4.66 31.99 -4.84
N VAL A 39 4.19 30.80 -5.23
CA VAL A 39 3.90 29.70 -4.30
C VAL A 39 5.11 28.77 -4.33
N ARG A 40 5.60 28.40 -3.15
CA ARG A 40 6.65 27.40 -2.99
C ARG A 40 6.14 26.29 -2.08
N LEU A 41 6.06 25.09 -2.64
CA LEU A 41 5.68 23.88 -1.91
C LEU A 41 6.86 23.37 -1.08
N GLU A 42 6.60 22.86 0.13
CA GLU A 42 7.62 22.13 0.89
C GLU A 42 7.90 20.76 0.25
N GLU A 43 6.84 20.06 -0.14
CA GLU A 43 6.88 18.78 -0.85
C GLU A 43 5.85 18.82 -2.00
N THR A 44 6.17 18.19 -3.13
CA THR A 44 5.23 18.05 -4.27
C THR A 44 4.21 16.94 -4.05
N SER A 45 4.46 16.04 -3.10
CA SER A 45 3.53 15.00 -2.68
C SER A 45 3.60 14.89 -1.16
N THR A 46 2.55 15.34 -0.48
CA THR A 46 2.47 15.33 0.98
C THR A 46 1.47 14.29 1.43
N VAL A 47 1.95 13.38 2.27
CA VAL A 47 1.10 12.56 3.13
C VAL A 47 1.18 13.12 4.55
N GLY A 48 0.06 13.63 5.06
CA GLY A 48 0.09 14.37 6.32
C GLY A 48 -1.26 14.78 6.86
N ARG A 49 -1.25 15.39 8.06
CA ARG A 49 -2.45 15.96 8.69
C ARG A 49 -2.84 17.33 8.11
N GLY A 50 -1.92 17.97 7.41
CA GLY A 50 -2.08 19.24 6.71
C GLY A 50 -1.10 19.35 5.55
N PHE A 51 -1.35 20.30 4.65
CA PHE A 51 -0.50 20.57 3.49
C PHE A 51 0.20 21.92 3.66
N LYS A 52 1.53 21.89 3.72
CA LYS A 52 2.37 23.07 4.02
C LYS A 52 2.99 23.66 2.77
N LEU A 53 2.93 24.98 2.66
CA LEU A 53 3.52 25.77 1.58
C LEU A 53 3.92 27.15 2.09
N SER A 54 4.66 27.88 1.27
CA SER A 54 5.01 29.27 1.55
C SER A 54 4.67 30.15 0.35
N ILE A 55 4.24 31.37 0.63
CA ILE A 55 3.92 32.36 -0.39
C ILE A 55 4.89 33.52 -0.26
N SER A 56 5.63 33.80 -1.33
CA SER A 56 6.52 34.95 -1.40
C SER A 56 5.91 36.06 -2.24
N THR A 57 6.04 37.29 -1.77
CA THR A 57 5.51 38.48 -2.44
C THR A 57 6.58 39.57 -2.56
N SER A 58 6.66 40.24 -3.70
CA SER A 58 7.51 41.44 -3.90
C SER A 58 6.79 42.48 -4.78
N GLY A 59 7.32 43.69 -4.88
CA GLY A 59 6.70 44.78 -5.66
C GLY A 59 5.49 45.47 -5.00
N CYS A 60 5.13 45.09 -3.77
CA CYS A 60 4.18 45.81 -2.93
C CYS A 60 4.90 46.45 -1.73
N ASP A 61 4.69 47.75 -1.50
CA ASP A 61 5.12 48.41 -0.26
C ASP A 61 4.30 47.91 0.94
N GLN A 62 3.00 47.66 0.72
CA GLN A 62 2.10 47.05 1.68
C GLN A 62 1.16 46.07 0.98
N VAL A 63 1.06 44.85 1.52
CA VAL A 63 0.12 43.83 1.05
C VAL A 63 -1.24 44.06 1.73
N GLN A 64 -2.28 44.31 0.94
CA GLN A 64 -3.65 44.49 1.44
C GLN A 64 -4.36 43.14 1.55
N ARG A 65 -4.17 42.25 0.57
CA ARG A 65 -4.83 40.95 0.52
C ARG A 65 -3.93 39.92 -0.13
N LEU A 66 -3.89 38.73 0.47
CA LEU A 66 -3.25 37.55 -0.07
C LEU A 66 -4.29 36.42 -0.10
N GLU A 67 -4.48 35.80 -1.26
CA GLU A 67 -5.47 34.73 -1.46
C GLU A 67 -4.80 33.52 -2.10
N LEU A 68 -5.19 32.33 -1.67
CA LEU A 68 -4.73 31.05 -2.19
C LEU A 68 -5.86 30.34 -2.92
N PHE A 69 -5.57 29.79 -4.09
CA PHE A 69 -6.51 29.13 -4.98
C PHE A 69 -6.05 27.71 -5.32
N ASN A 70 -7.01 26.81 -5.53
CA ASN A 70 -6.82 25.54 -6.23
C ASN A 70 -7.52 25.67 -7.58
N ASP A 71 -6.75 25.58 -8.66
CA ASP A 71 -7.15 26.02 -10.00
C ASP A 71 -7.70 27.46 -9.97
N THR A 72 -9.02 27.60 -10.09
CA THR A 72 -9.74 28.87 -10.09
C THR A 72 -10.55 29.11 -8.81
N THR A 73 -10.64 28.11 -7.94
CA THR A 73 -11.45 28.17 -6.71
C THR A 73 -10.60 28.70 -5.57
N ARG A 74 -11.05 29.79 -4.93
CA ARG A 74 -10.38 30.33 -3.75
C ARG A 74 -10.54 29.35 -2.59
N ILE A 75 -9.42 28.88 -2.05
CA ILE A 75 -9.38 28.02 -0.87
C ILE A 75 -9.40 28.86 0.40
N LYS A 76 -8.52 29.87 0.46
CA LYS A 76 -8.22 30.57 1.72
C LYS A 76 -7.78 32.01 1.46
N GLN A 77 -8.21 32.93 2.31
CA GLN A 77 -7.57 34.24 2.42
C GLN A 77 -6.46 34.13 3.47
N VAL A 78 -5.22 34.40 3.06
CA VAL A 78 -4.02 34.22 3.88
C VAL A 78 -3.70 35.53 4.60
N PRO A 79 -3.63 35.55 5.94
CA PRO A 79 -3.10 36.70 6.67
C PRO A 79 -1.63 36.91 6.30
N TYR A 80 -1.28 38.10 5.81
CA TYR A 80 0.11 38.41 5.46
C TYR A 80 0.95 38.56 6.73
N GLY A 81 1.89 37.64 6.95
CA GLY A 81 2.74 37.58 8.15
C GLY A 81 4.21 37.93 7.90
N GLY A 82 4.63 38.10 6.64
CA GLY A 82 6.01 38.35 6.24
C GLY A 82 6.34 37.75 4.86
N ASN A 83 7.58 37.85 4.42
CA ASN A 83 8.05 37.22 3.18
C ASN A 83 9.23 36.29 3.47
N PRO A 84 9.09 34.95 3.32
CA PRO A 84 7.87 34.25 2.89
C PRO A 84 6.79 34.19 3.98
N THR A 85 5.51 34.20 3.58
CA THR A 85 4.37 33.91 4.47
C THR A 85 4.14 32.40 4.50
N PRO A 86 4.28 31.70 5.65
CA PRO A 86 3.95 30.30 5.77
C PRO A 86 2.43 30.07 5.73
N VAL A 87 2.00 29.01 5.06
CA VAL A 87 0.59 28.63 4.93
C VAL A 87 0.45 27.14 5.15
N GLU A 88 -0.52 26.76 5.96
CA GLU A 88 -0.96 25.37 6.12
C GLU A 88 -2.43 25.28 5.72
N LEU A 89 -2.72 24.34 4.82
CA LEU A 89 -4.07 23.93 4.46
C LEU A 89 -4.46 22.73 5.31
N ALA A 90 -5.55 22.86 6.05
CA ALA A 90 -6.18 21.76 6.73
C ALA A 90 -6.96 20.88 5.75
N ARG A 91 -7.26 19.65 6.16
CA ARG A 91 -8.03 18.68 5.36
C ARG A 91 -9.37 19.24 4.91
N ASP A 92 -10.12 19.87 5.80
CA ASP A 92 -11.46 20.42 5.54
C ASP A 92 -11.45 21.67 4.64
N GLU A 93 -10.28 22.26 4.38
CA GLU A 93 -10.13 23.35 3.41
C GLU A 93 -9.98 22.83 1.96
N ILE A 94 -9.77 21.52 1.75
CA ILE A 94 -9.54 20.92 0.42
C ILE A 94 -10.76 20.09 -0.01
N SER A 95 -11.14 20.22 -1.29
CA SER A 95 -12.21 19.40 -1.87
C SER A 95 -11.67 18.06 -2.39
N TYR A 96 -12.35 16.96 -2.04
CA TYR A 96 -11.98 15.58 -2.40
C TYR A 96 -12.93 14.93 -3.41
N ALA A 97 -13.68 15.73 -4.18
CA ALA A 97 -14.66 15.24 -5.15
C ALA A 97 -14.07 14.24 -6.17
N GLN A 98 -12.78 14.39 -6.50
CA GLN A 98 -12.07 13.54 -7.47
C GLN A 98 -11.35 12.32 -6.84
N GLY A 99 -11.40 12.15 -5.52
CA GLY A 99 -10.63 11.13 -4.78
C GLY A 99 -9.92 11.72 -3.57
N LEU A 100 -9.27 10.89 -2.74
CA LEU A 100 -8.71 11.36 -1.46
C LEU A 100 -7.22 11.73 -1.49
N ALA A 101 -6.43 11.22 -2.44
CA ALA A 101 -5.14 11.82 -2.75
C ALA A 101 -5.31 12.78 -3.94
N VAL A 102 -5.69 14.01 -3.64
CA VAL A 102 -6.16 14.95 -4.67
C VAL A 102 -4.97 15.62 -5.34
N PRO A 103 -4.94 15.67 -6.69
CA PRO A 103 -4.04 16.56 -7.40
C PRO A 103 -4.47 18.01 -7.14
N LEU A 104 -3.57 18.83 -6.61
CA LEU A 104 -3.77 20.25 -6.38
C LEU A 104 -3.00 21.06 -7.43
N SER A 105 -3.55 22.21 -7.79
CA SER A 105 -2.98 23.19 -8.71
C SER A 105 -3.01 24.55 -8.01
N LEU A 106 -1.99 24.80 -7.19
CA LEU A 106 -2.00 25.88 -6.21
C LEU A 106 -1.44 27.17 -6.80
N SER A 107 -2.23 28.24 -6.78
CA SER A 107 -1.80 29.58 -7.16
C SER A 107 -2.18 30.60 -6.10
N ALA A 108 -1.38 31.67 -5.97
CA ALA A 108 -1.65 32.75 -5.03
C ALA A 108 -1.90 34.06 -5.78
N ARG A 109 -2.82 34.88 -5.26
CA ARG A 109 -3.07 36.25 -5.72
C ARG A 109 -2.68 37.23 -4.63
N VAL A 110 -1.85 38.19 -4.98
CA VAL A 110 -1.52 39.33 -4.13
C VAL A 110 -2.27 40.57 -4.62
N THR A 111 -2.79 41.36 -3.68
CA THR A 111 -3.31 42.72 -3.92
C THR A 111 -2.54 43.67 -3.02
N CYS A 112 -1.82 44.63 -3.61
CA CYS A 112 -1.14 45.68 -2.86
C CYS A 112 -2.17 46.72 -2.35
N ALA A 113 -1.78 47.53 -1.37
CA ALA A 113 -2.62 48.62 -0.85
C ALA A 113 -2.98 49.69 -1.89
N ASP A 114 -2.17 49.83 -2.94
CA ASP A 114 -2.42 50.73 -4.08
C ASP A 114 -3.41 50.15 -5.13
N GLY A 115 -3.93 48.94 -4.90
CA GLY A 115 -4.90 48.26 -5.77
C GLY A 115 -4.29 47.42 -6.90
N ARG A 116 -2.97 47.43 -7.10
CA ARG A 116 -2.31 46.56 -8.08
C ARG A 116 -2.39 45.10 -7.64
N THR A 117 -2.56 44.19 -8.59
CA THR A 117 -2.68 42.75 -8.33
C THR A 117 -1.80 41.93 -9.25
N ASN A 118 -1.40 40.74 -8.79
CA ASN A 118 -0.81 39.72 -9.65
C ASN A 118 -1.17 38.31 -9.14
N VAL A 119 -1.07 37.32 -10.01
CA VAL A 119 -1.34 35.90 -9.73
C VAL A 119 -0.10 35.08 -10.08
N SER A 120 0.26 34.14 -9.21
CA SER A 120 1.41 33.26 -9.44
C SER A 120 1.10 32.23 -10.52
N GLN A 121 2.15 31.64 -11.09
CA GLN A 121 1.98 30.37 -11.79
C GLN A 121 1.47 29.29 -10.84
N GLY A 122 0.67 28.36 -11.37
CA GLY A 122 0.17 27.21 -10.62
C GLY A 122 1.30 26.25 -10.27
N GLN A 123 1.29 25.74 -9.04
CA GLN A 123 2.18 24.69 -8.56
C GLN A 123 1.39 23.40 -8.38
N VAL A 124 1.82 22.33 -9.04
CA VAL A 124 1.15 21.03 -8.96
C VAL A 124 1.63 20.31 -7.70
N ALA A 125 0.69 19.79 -6.91
CA ALA A 125 0.97 18.98 -5.74
C ALA A 125 0.01 17.80 -5.64
N THR A 126 0.32 16.83 -4.79
CA THR A 126 -0.64 15.81 -4.34
C THR A 126 -0.74 15.87 -2.82
N PHE A 127 -1.96 15.88 -2.28
CA PHE A 127 -2.17 15.80 -0.83
C PHE A 127 -2.99 14.57 -0.47
N PHE A 128 -2.43 13.69 0.35
CA PHE A 128 -3.12 12.55 0.95
C PHE A 128 -3.31 12.79 2.46
N PRO A 129 -4.52 13.15 2.91
CA PRO A 129 -4.79 13.46 4.30
C PRO A 129 -4.80 12.18 5.13
N VAL A 130 -4.09 12.18 6.26
CA VAL A 130 -4.02 11.04 7.18
C VAL A 130 -4.37 11.46 8.61
N GLU A 131 -4.76 10.50 9.44
CA GLU A 131 -5.14 10.74 10.84
C GLU A 131 -3.90 10.96 11.71
N GLU A 132 -2.89 10.10 11.53
CA GLU A 132 -1.65 10.10 12.32
C GLU A 132 -0.43 10.04 11.39
N VAL A 133 0.62 10.76 11.78
CA VAL A 133 1.95 10.72 11.15
C VAL A 133 2.98 10.55 12.25
N VAL A 134 3.85 9.57 12.08
CA VAL A 134 5.08 9.41 12.84
C VAL A 134 6.23 9.80 11.93
N GLU A 135 6.92 10.87 12.29
CA GLU A 135 8.06 11.39 11.54
C GLU A 135 9.34 10.61 11.89
N PRO A 136 10.27 10.43 10.93
CA PRO A 136 11.56 9.84 11.22
C PRO A 136 12.37 10.73 12.17
N ALA A 137 13.19 10.12 13.02
CA ALA A 137 14.04 10.84 13.97
C ALA A 137 15.01 11.83 13.30
N THR A 138 15.42 11.54 12.06
CA THR A 138 16.26 12.42 11.24
C THR A 138 15.80 12.37 9.79
N ALA A 139 16.21 13.34 8.99
CA ALA A 139 15.88 13.35 7.56
C ALA A 139 16.34 12.10 6.81
N ASN A 140 17.40 11.40 7.26
CA ASN A 140 18.01 10.26 6.57
C ASN A 140 17.63 8.88 7.14
N THR A 141 16.84 8.85 8.21
CA THR A 141 16.35 7.59 8.78
C THR A 141 14.92 7.31 8.32
N GLN A 142 14.49 6.05 8.44
CA GLN A 142 13.10 5.66 8.26
C GLN A 142 12.53 5.17 9.59
N VAL A 143 11.22 5.38 9.80
CA VAL A 143 10.55 4.99 11.06
C VAL A 143 10.48 3.46 11.19
N VAL A 144 10.13 2.77 10.10
CA VAL A 144 10.00 1.30 10.07
C VAL A 144 10.74 0.72 8.85
N PRO A 145 11.12 -0.57 8.87
CA PRO A 145 11.65 -1.27 7.70
C PRO A 145 10.70 -1.22 6.49
N ASP A 146 11.22 -1.50 5.30
CA ASP A 146 10.44 -1.39 4.06
C ASP A 146 9.20 -2.29 4.03
N TYR A 147 9.37 -3.54 4.47
CA TYR A 147 8.30 -4.49 4.71
C TYR A 147 8.18 -4.71 6.22
N PHE A 148 6.96 -4.67 6.72
CA PHE A 148 6.68 -4.88 8.13
C PHE A 148 5.31 -5.51 8.34
N VAL A 149 5.10 -6.12 9.49
CA VAL A 149 3.78 -6.46 10.02
C VAL A 149 3.47 -5.57 11.20
N VAL A 150 2.20 -5.42 11.50
CA VAL A 150 1.74 -4.69 12.69
C VAL A 150 1.41 -5.70 13.78
N ASP A 151 1.76 -5.34 15.02
CA ASP A 151 1.49 -6.13 16.22
C ASP A 151 0.77 -5.25 17.25
N GLY A 152 -0.33 -5.75 17.81
CA GLY A 152 -1.17 -4.98 18.72
C GLY A 152 -2.19 -4.10 17.99
N SER A 153 -2.79 -3.17 18.73
CA SER A 153 -3.76 -2.19 18.22
C SER A 153 -3.75 -0.89 19.05
N GLY A 154 -4.30 0.19 18.48
CA GLY A 154 -4.44 1.47 19.16
C GLY A 154 -3.11 2.14 19.56
N ASN A 155 -2.89 2.34 20.86
CA ASN A 155 -1.67 2.99 21.38
C ASN A 155 -0.53 1.99 21.65
N SER A 156 -0.83 0.70 21.73
CA SER A 156 0.15 -0.37 21.99
C SER A 156 0.60 -1.05 20.70
N VAL A 157 0.56 -0.32 19.58
CA VAL A 157 0.98 -0.81 18.27
C VAL A 157 2.50 -0.84 18.18
N SER A 158 3.03 -1.93 17.63
CA SER A 158 4.43 -2.04 17.24
C SER A 158 4.55 -2.60 15.82
N PHE A 159 5.66 -2.30 15.17
CA PHE A 159 5.93 -2.65 13.77
C PHE A 159 7.13 -3.57 13.72
N ILE A 160 6.94 -4.77 13.19
CA ILE A 160 8.00 -5.77 13.08
C ILE A 160 8.38 -5.88 11.61
N GLY A 161 9.61 -5.52 11.30
CA GLY A 161 10.15 -5.62 9.95
C GLY A 161 11.59 -6.12 9.98
N CYS A 162 12.17 -6.27 8.81
CA CYS A 162 13.51 -6.83 8.68
C CYS A 162 14.35 -5.97 7.73
N ALA A 163 15.62 -5.77 8.07
CA ALA A 163 16.55 -4.98 7.26
C ALA A 163 18.01 -5.41 7.47
N MET A 164 18.88 -5.01 6.55
CA MET A 164 20.33 -5.18 6.65
C MET A 164 20.95 -3.96 7.36
N ASP A 165 21.76 -4.20 8.38
CA ASP A 165 22.65 -3.20 9.01
C ASP A 165 24.10 -3.53 8.59
N GLY A 166 24.57 -2.81 7.57
CA GLY A 166 25.78 -3.19 6.84
C GLY A 166 25.60 -4.55 6.15
N THR A 167 26.36 -5.56 6.58
CA THR A 167 26.29 -6.93 6.04
C THR A 167 25.49 -7.88 6.92
N ARG A 168 24.95 -7.41 8.05
CA ARG A 168 24.25 -8.26 9.03
C ARG A 168 22.73 -8.07 8.93
N PRO A 169 21.95 -9.15 8.85
CA PRO A 169 20.50 -9.07 8.84
C PRO A 169 19.93 -8.97 10.26
N PHE A 170 18.99 -8.05 10.45
CA PHE A 170 18.30 -7.84 11.72
C PHE A 170 16.79 -7.81 11.54
N LEU A 171 16.09 -8.40 12.50
CA LEU A 171 14.68 -8.09 12.76
C LEU A 171 14.60 -6.88 13.68
N TYR A 172 13.73 -5.94 13.34
CA TYR A 172 13.45 -4.75 14.12
C TYR A 172 12.01 -4.80 14.63
N ARG A 173 11.81 -4.43 15.89
CA ARG A 173 10.50 -4.11 16.46
C ARG A 173 10.52 -2.64 16.87
N VAL A 174 9.65 -1.87 16.24
CA VAL A 174 9.51 -0.43 16.45
C VAL A 174 8.19 -0.18 17.15
N ASP A 175 8.21 0.28 18.40
CA ASP A 175 6.99 0.66 19.09
C ASP A 175 6.53 2.05 18.63
N LYS A 176 5.23 2.21 18.36
CA LYS A 176 4.68 3.50 17.88
C LYS A 176 5.02 4.67 18.82
N SER A 177 5.00 4.41 20.13
CA SER A 177 5.30 5.41 21.17
C SER A 177 6.78 5.76 21.30
N ASN A 178 7.68 4.96 20.73
CA ASN A 178 9.12 5.17 20.83
C ASN A 178 9.86 4.73 19.53
N PRO A 179 9.59 5.40 18.40
CA PRO A 179 10.12 4.99 17.10
C PRO A 179 11.65 5.11 17.00
N SER A 180 12.28 5.94 17.84
CA SER A 180 13.74 6.15 17.87
C SER A 180 14.53 5.03 18.54
N SER A 181 13.88 4.16 19.31
CA SER A 181 14.54 3.13 20.12
C SER A 181 14.03 1.73 19.75
N ALA A 182 14.16 1.38 18.47
CA ALA A 182 13.78 0.06 17.97
C ALA A 182 14.54 -1.06 18.70
N GLN A 183 13.80 -2.08 19.15
CA GLN A 183 14.40 -3.35 19.56
C GLN A 183 14.92 -4.06 18.31
N ARG A 184 16.04 -4.78 18.42
CA ARG A 184 16.58 -5.56 17.30
C ARG A 184 17.14 -6.90 17.73
N VAL A 185 17.01 -7.88 16.85
CA VAL A 185 17.59 -9.22 17.00
C VAL A 185 18.30 -9.60 15.71
N GLU A 186 19.57 -10.01 15.80
CA GLU A 186 20.33 -10.50 14.65
C GLU A 186 19.78 -11.87 14.22
N ILE A 187 19.64 -12.08 12.92
CA ILE A 187 19.16 -13.34 12.35
C ILE A 187 20.27 -14.02 11.54
N ASN A 188 20.13 -15.32 11.27
CA ASN A 188 21.17 -16.15 10.66
C ASN A 188 20.95 -16.43 9.17
N PHE A 189 19.96 -15.79 8.55
CA PHE A 189 19.72 -15.84 7.11
C PHE A 189 19.48 -14.42 6.56
N PRO A 190 19.78 -14.17 5.26
CA PRO A 190 19.65 -12.85 4.68
C PRO A 190 18.21 -12.33 4.70
N CYS A 191 18.12 -11.01 4.87
CA CYS A 191 16.87 -10.28 4.84
C CYS A 191 16.79 -9.40 3.59
N ASP A 192 15.79 -9.63 2.76
CA ASP A 192 15.51 -8.83 1.56
C ASP A 192 14.00 -8.69 1.28
N ALA A 193 13.67 -8.14 0.12
CA ALA A 193 12.30 -7.91 -0.35
C ALA A 193 11.43 -9.18 -0.53
N THR A 194 12.01 -10.38 -0.36
CA THR A 194 11.29 -11.66 -0.37
C THR A 194 11.05 -12.22 1.03
N THR A 195 11.59 -11.57 2.07
CA THR A 195 11.37 -11.98 3.45
C THR A 195 9.91 -11.74 3.83
N LEU A 196 9.25 -12.78 4.31
CA LEU A 196 7.87 -12.74 4.74
C LEU A 196 7.80 -12.91 6.26
N ILE A 197 6.97 -12.08 6.88
CA ILE A 197 6.68 -12.14 8.31
C ILE A 197 5.19 -12.42 8.45
N THR A 198 4.84 -13.45 9.20
CA THR A 198 3.44 -13.85 9.35
C THR A 198 2.75 -13.00 10.42
N ASP A 199 1.42 -13.00 10.37
CA ASP A 199 0.61 -12.59 11.51
C ASP A 199 0.92 -13.46 12.73
N ARG A 200 0.66 -12.91 13.92
CA ARG A 200 0.78 -13.66 15.17
C ARG A 200 -0.38 -14.64 15.28
N LYS A 201 -0.07 -15.91 15.55
CA LYS A 201 -1.09 -16.97 15.75
C LYS A 201 -0.81 -17.73 17.05
N PRO A 202 -1.78 -17.80 18.00
CA PRO A 202 -3.02 -17.01 18.07
C PRO A 202 -2.75 -15.50 18.16
N ALA A 203 -3.70 -14.67 17.73
CA ALA A 203 -3.55 -13.21 17.79
C ALA A 203 -3.27 -12.73 19.24
N GLY A 204 -2.44 -11.71 19.40
CA GLY A 204 -2.05 -11.14 20.70
C GLY A 204 -1.05 -11.98 21.51
N THR A 205 -1.25 -13.30 21.64
CA THR A 205 -0.48 -14.15 22.59
C THR A 205 0.46 -15.17 21.94
N GLY A 206 0.34 -15.38 20.64
CA GLY A 206 1.01 -16.46 19.93
C GLY A 206 2.40 -16.15 19.38
N THR A 207 2.78 -16.93 18.37
CA THR A 207 4.07 -16.89 17.70
C THR A 207 3.95 -16.25 16.32
N ARG A 208 5.01 -15.59 15.87
CA ARG A 208 5.18 -15.19 14.46
C ARG A 208 6.26 -16.03 13.81
N TRP A 209 6.11 -16.33 12.53
CA TRP A 209 7.16 -16.91 11.71
C TRP A 209 7.75 -15.84 10.81
N VAL A 210 9.07 -15.90 10.63
CA VAL A 210 9.80 -15.08 9.66
C VAL A 210 10.55 -16.03 8.78
N TRP A 211 10.45 -15.86 7.46
CA TRP A 211 11.20 -16.72 6.54
C TRP A 211 11.55 -15.99 5.26
N THR A 212 12.65 -16.43 4.65
CA THR A 212 13.09 -15.98 3.33
C THR A 212 13.15 -17.20 2.42
N PRO A 213 12.41 -17.22 1.30
CA PRO A 213 12.36 -18.39 0.42
C PRO A 213 13.74 -18.90 0.01
N GLY A 214 13.97 -20.20 0.20
CA GLY A 214 15.22 -20.89 -0.10
C GLY A 214 16.39 -20.57 0.82
N ARG A 215 16.23 -19.74 1.85
CA ARG A 215 17.36 -19.25 2.67
C ARG A 215 17.27 -19.58 4.15
N GLY A 216 16.08 -19.58 4.73
CA GLY A 216 15.91 -19.90 6.14
C GLY A 216 14.59 -19.40 6.72
N LEU A 217 14.35 -19.77 7.97
CA LEU A 217 13.21 -19.32 8.75
C LEU A 217 13.52 -19.28 10.23
N LEU A 218 12.67 -18.59 10.99
CA LEU A 218 12.66 -18.57 12.44
C LEU A 218 11.25 -18.35 12.98
N SER A 219 11.09 -18.59 14.28
CA SER A 219 9.89 -18.26 15.03
C SER A 219 10.20 -17.26 16.15
N LEU A 220 9.27 -16.34 16.40
CA LEU A 220 9.35 -15.30 17.42
C LEU A 220 8.20 -15.45 18.42
N ASP A 221 8.49 -15.30 19.71
CA ASP A 221 7.45 -15.15 20.73
C ASP A 221 6.89 -13.73 20.83
N ALA A 222 5.90 -13.55 21.71
CA ALA A 222 5.27 -12.26 21.97
C ALA A 222 6.21 -11.18 22.53
N SER A 223 7.32 -11.62 23.14
CA SER A 223 8.36 -10.77 23.71
C SER A 223 9.45 -10.43 22.69
N PHE A 224 9.23 -10.73 21.41
CA PHE A 224 10.19 -10.49 20.33
C PHE A 224 11.50 -11.27 20.48
N LYS A 225 11.44 -12.46 21.08
CA LYS A 225 12.58 -13.37 21.22
C LYS A 225 12.48 -14.51 20.21
N VAL A 226 13.60 -14.82 19.57
CA VAL A 226 13.72 -16.00 18.69
C VAL A 226 13.64 -17.28 19.54
N ILE A 227 12.69 -18.15 19.21
CA ILE A 227 12.47 -19.43 19.89
C ILE A 227 13.12 -20.57 19.10
N TYR A 228 13.01 -20.52 17.78
CA TYR A 228 13.57 -21.49 16.84
C TYR A 228 14.09 -20.77 15.60
N SER A 229 15.14 -21.33 14.98
CA SER A 229 15.68 -20.86 13.71
C SER A 229 16.33 -22.01 12.96
N THR A 230 16.27 -21.97 11.63
CA THR A 230 16.98 -22.88 10.73
C THR A 230 17.29 -22.20 9.41
N ASN A 231 18.37 -22.64 8.75
CA ASN A 231 18.73 -22.22 7.39
C ASN A 231 18.22 -23.22 6.34
N ALA A 232 17.16 -23.96 6.67
CA ALA A 232 16.52 -24.89 5.74
C ALA A 232 15.95 -24.14 4.53
N ALA A 233 16.11 -24.73 3.34
CA ALA A 233 15.57 -24.20 2.09
C ALA A 233 14.05 -24.41 2.04
N VAL A 234 13.34 -23.48 2.67
CA VAL A 234 11.87 -23.45 2.70
C VAL A 234 11.36 -22.78 1.44
N GLU A 235 10.44 -23.44 0.73
CA GLU A 235 9.80 -22.91 -0.48
C GLU A 235 8.58 -22.07 -0.15
N ASN A 236 7.78 -22.48 0.85
CA ASN A 236 6.61 -21.77 1.32
C ASN A 236 6.28 -22.13 2.78
N LEU A 237 5.60 -21.21 3.49
CA LEU A 237 5.21 -21.36 4.90
C LEU A 237 3.83 -20.78 5.15
N VAL A 238 2.96 -21.56 5.80
CA VAL A 238 1.61 -21.12 6.21
C VAL A 238 1.38 -21.49 7.67
N VAL A 239 0.79 -20.58 8.44
CA VAL A 239 0.66 -20.72 9.90
C VAL A 239 -0.76 -21.11 10.29
N ALA A 240 -0.88 -22.20 11.04
CA ALA A 240 -2.12 -22.66 11.64
C ALA A 240 -2.56 -21.72 12.79
N ALA A 241 -3.83 -21.77 13.17
CA ALA A 241 -4.38 -20.87 14.20
C ALA A 241 -3.71 -20.95 15.58
N ASP A 242 -3.05 -22.07 15.91
CA ASP A 242 -2.32 -22.30 17.16
C ASP A 242 -0.83 -21.90 17.10
N GLY A 243 -0.36 -21.40 15.95
CA GLY A 243 1.02 -20.97 15.75
C GLY A 243 1.94 -22.03 15.15
N ASN A 244 1.50 -23.28 14.95
CA ASN A 244 2.28 -24.25 14.19
C ASN A 244 2.36 -23.84 12.71
N ALA A 245 3.45 -24.20 12.03
CA ALA A 245 3.65 -23.88 10.63
C ALA A 245 3.57 -25.14 9.75
N PHE A 246 2.81 -25.05 8.67
CA PHE A 246 2.96 -25.91 7.50
C PHE A 246 4.13 -25.38 6.67
N ILE A 247 5.17 -26.19 6.53
CA ILE A 247 6.39 -25.84 5.83
C ILE A 247 6.51 -26.72 4.60
N TYR A 248 6.68 -26.07 3.45
CA TYR A 248 7.03 -26.70 2.19
C TYR A 248 8.52 -26.53 1.93
N ASN A 249 9.16 -27.60 1.49
CA ASN A 249 10.50 -27.56 0.94
C ASN A 249 10.57 -28.50 -0.26
N VAL A 250 11.77 -28.71 -0.80
CA VAL A 250 11.99 -29.58 -1.97
C VAL A 250 11.65 -31.07 -1.71
N THR A 251 11.60 -31.51 -0.45
CA THR A 251 11.41 -32.93 -0.08
C THR A 251 9.97 -33.26 0.32
N GLY A 252 9.21 -32.31 0.87
CA GLY A 252 7.85 -32.59 1.32
C GLY A 252 7.15 -31.44 2.05
N LEU A 253 6.06 -31.82 2.72
CA LEU A 253 5.23 -30.99 3.59
C LEU A 253 5.41 -31.42 5.05
N TYR A 254 5.64 -30.46 5.93
CA TYR A 254 5.89 -30.68 7.35
C TYR A 254 4.94 -29.83 8.18
N LEU A 255 4.42 -30.37 9.27
CA LEU A 255 3.80 -29.57 10.34
C LEU A 255 4.82 -29.40 11.47
N VAL A 256 5.22 -28.17 11.77
CA VAL A 256 6.30 -27.85 12.70
C VAL A 256 5.80 -26.91 13.80
N THR A 257 6.13 -27.21 15.05
CA THR A 257 5.80 -26.34 16.18
C THR A 257 6.70 -25.09 16.22
N PRO A 258 6.29 -24.02 16.92
CA PRO A 258 7.15 -22.87 17.19
C PRO A 258 8.54 -23.21 17.75
N GLN A 259 8.69 -24.34 18.43
CA GLN A 259 9.96 -24.82 19.01
C GLN A 259 10.81 -25.63 18.02
N GLY A 260 10.37 -25.76 16.76
CA GLY A 260 11.08 -26.52 15.72
C GLY A 260 10.83 -28.02 15.75
N GLN A 261 9.84 -28.50 16.51
CA GLN A 261 9.51 -29.93 16.54
C GLN A 261 8.61 -30.29 15.36
N VAL A 262 9.03 -31.25 14.55
CA VAL A 262 8.18 -31.81 13.48
C VAL A 262 7.13 -32.72 14.13
N ARG A 263 5.85 -32.35 14.00
CA ARG A 263 4.72 -33.16 14.46
C ARG A 263 4.43 -34.31 13.51
N TRP A 264 4.45 -34.02 12.22
CA TRP A 264 4.38 -35.00 11.16
C TRP A 264 4.98 -34.45 9.87
N SER A 265 5.33 -35.36 8.96
CA SER A 265 5.79 -35.03 7.61
C SER A 265 5.18 -35.95 6.57
N ARG A 266 5.07 -35.45 5.33
CA ARG A 266 4.76 -36.25 4.14
C ARG A 266 5.69 -35.86 2.99
N GLU A 267 6.32 -36.84 2.37
CA GLU A 267 7.31 -36.62 1.31
C GLU A 267 6.64 -36.53 -0.06
N TYR A 268 7.22 -35.79 -1.00
CA TYR A 268 6.73 -35.81 -2.40
C TYR A 268 7.14 -37.07 -3.14
N THR A 269 8.27 -37.66 -2.76
CA THR A 269 8.83 -38.86 -3.36
C THR A 269 9.36 -39.76 -2.25
N GLY A 270 8.96 -41.02 -2.22
CA GLY A 270 9.40 -41.96 -1.19
C GLY A 270 8.46 -43.15 -1.03
N ALA A 271 8.93 -44.20 -0.34
CA ALA A 271 8.19 -45.44 -0.15
C ALA A 271 7.26 -45.43 1.08
N ALA A 272 7.53 -44.58 2.08
CA ALA A 272 6.87 -44.67 3.39
C ALA A 272 5.56 -43.86 3.46
N ASN A 273 5.55 -42.62 2.96
CA ASN A 273 4.46 -41.66 3.17
C ASN A 273 4.34 -40.60 2.04
N PRO A 274 4.16 -41.01 0.76
CA PRO A 274 4.11 -40.08 -0.35
C PRO A 274 2.83 -39.23 -0.36
N LEU A 275 2.97 -37.93 -0.63
CA LEU A 275 1.90 -37.07 -1.13
C LEU A 275 1.69 -37.35 -2.63
N PRO A 276 0.44 -37.37 -3.11
CA PRO A 276 0.13 -37.62 -4.52
C PRO A 276 0.34 -36.35 -5.37
N GLY A 277 1.48 -35.68 -5.24
CA GLY A 277 1.82 -34.47 -5.98
C GLY A 277 2.51 -33.38 -5.16
N ARG A 278 2.81 -32.27 -5.84
CA ARG A 278 3.38 -31.05 -5.24
C ARG A 278 2.27 -30.08 -4.83
N PRO A 279 2.51 -29.13 -3.93
CA PRO A 279 1.51 -28.13 -3.55
C PRO A 279 1.03 -27.30 -4.76
N ALA A 280 -0.28 -27.10 -4.87
CA ALA A 280 -0.91 -26.23 -5.87
C ALA A 280 -1.36 -24.87 -5.28
N GLY A 281 -1.02 -24.61 -4.02
CA GLY A 281 -1.40 -23.45 -3.24
C GLY A 281 -1.22 -23.69 -1.75
N ASP A 282 -1.74 -22.76 -0.95
CA ASP A 282 -1.57 -22.78 0.50
C ASP A 282 -2.49 -23.83 1.17
N PRO A 283 -2.01 -24.55 2.19
CA PRO A 283 -2.83 -25.46 2.97
C PRO A 283 -3.64 -24.64 3.98
N VAL A 284 -4.83 -25.11 4.31
CA VAL A 284 -5.68 -24.44 5.31
C VAL A 284 -5.98 -25.39 6.47
N HIS A 285 -5.72 -24.92 7.69
CA HIS A 285 -6.21 -25.57 8.91
C HIS A 285 -7.61 -25.07 9.21
N ILE A 286 -8.59 -25.97 9.16
CA ILE A 286 -9.98 -25.66 9.43
C ILE A 286 -10.24 -25.70 10.94
N THR A 287 -10.65 -24.57 11.50
CA THR A 287 -10.86 -24.40 12.95
C THR A 287 -12.33 -24.37 13.36
N SER A 288 -13.26 -24.38 12.41
CA SER A 288 -14.70 -24.29 12.69
C SER A 288 -15.54 -25.12 11.72
N GLY A 289 -16.80 -25.32 12.06
CA GLY A 289 -17.75 -26.09 11.24
C GLY A 289 -17.47 -27.60 11.24
N THR A 290 -18.10 -28.31 10.31
CA THR A 290 -18.08 -29.79 10.23
C THR A 290 -16.72 -30.38 9.86
N GLN A 291 -15.81 -29.56 9.33
CA GLN A 291 -14.46 -29.95 8.92
C GLN A 291 -13.40 -29.53 9.95
N ALA A 292 -13.79 -29.02 11.12
CA ALA A 292 -12.85 -28.59 12.16
C ALA A 292 -11.83 -29.69 12.54
N GLY A 293 -10.58 -29.29 12.76
CA GLY A 293 -9.47 -30.20 13.06
C GLY A 293 -8.87 -30.88 11.83
N ARG A 294 -9.24 -30.46 10.62
CA ARG A 294 -8.69 -30.98 9.36
C ARG A 294 -7.76 -29.96 8.71
N VAL A 295 -6.79 -30.48 7.95
CA VAL A 295 -5.94 -29.70 7.06
C VAL A 295 -6.32 -30.06 5.63
N LEU A 296 -6.62 -29.06 4.81
CA LEU A 296 -6.81 -29.23 3.38
C LEU A 296 -5.55 -28.82 2.66
N VAL A 297 -5.00 -29.72 1.85
CA VAL A 297 -3.77 -29.48 1.07
C VAL A 297 -4.11 -29.58 -0.41
N PRO A 298 -4.07 -28.46 -1.17
CA PRO A 298 -4.27 -28.50 -2.61
C PRO A 298 -2.98 -29.00 -3.27
N LEU A 299 -3.10 -29.99 -4.15
CA LEU A 299 -1.98 -30.66 -4.80
C LEU A 299 -2.12 -30.66 -6.32
N ARG A 300 -0.98 -30.59 -7.00
CA ARG A 300 -0.77 -30.71 -8.44
C ARG A 300 0.10 -31.94 -8.69
N GLU A 301 -0.46 -32.92 -9.36
CA GLU A 301 0.22 -34.12 -9.81
C GLU A 301 0.46 -34.00 -11.32
N GLU A 302 1.73 -33.97 -11.73
CA GLU A 302 2.11 -33.81 -13.13
C GLU A 302 2.29 -35.18 -13.79
N HIS A 303 1.61 -35.39 -14.91
CA HIS A 303 1.79 -36.53 -15.80
C HIS A 303 2.28 -36.05 -17.17
N THR A 304 2.65 -36.98 -18.06
CA THR A 304 3.19 -36.63 -19.39
C THR A 304 2.21 -35.82 -20.24
N GLU A 305 0.91 -36.13 -20.14
CA GLU A 305 -0.13 -35.55 -20.99
C GLU A 305 -1.16 -34.73 -20.23
N THR A 306 -1.20 -34.85 -18.90
CA THR A 306 -2.22 -34.22 -18.05
C THR A 306 -1.63 -33.76 -16.73
N VAL A 307 -2.36 -32.88 -16.05
CA VAL A 307 -2.08 -32.44 -14.68
C VAL A 307 -3.32 -32.67 -13.84
N ASN A 308 -3.20 -33.51 -12.82
CA ASN A 308 -4.31 -33.77 -11.90
C ASN A 308 -4.24 -32.80 -10.71
N LEU A 309 -5.34 -32.10 -10.49
CA LEU A 309 -5.55 -31.30 -9.29
C LEU A 309 -6.32 -32.09 -8.25
N ARG A 310 -5.77 -32.15 -7.03
CA ARG A 310 -6.33 -32.93 -5.93
C ARG A 310 -6.37 -32.11 -4.65
N VAL A 311 -7.22 -32.51 -3.72
CA VAL A 311 -7.18 -32.04 -2.33
C VAL A 311 -7.00 -33.24 -1.42
N VAL A 312 -5.91 -33.26 -0.67
CA VAL A 312 -5.71 -34.22 0.41
C VAL A 312 -6.19 -33.61 1.71
N VAL A 313 -6.95 -34.40 2.47
CA VAL A 313 -7.44 -34.03 3.80
C VAL A 313 -6.64 -34.78 4.85
N LEU A 314 -5.94 -34.05 5.71
CA LEU A 314 -5.17 -34.62 6.81
C LEU A 314 -5.84 -34.31 8.16
N ASP A 315 -5.67 -35.21 9.12
CA ASP A 315 -6.01 -34.97 10.52
C ASP A 315 -4.95 -34.08 11.16
N TYR A 316 -5.35 -32.89 11.63
CA TYR A 316 -4.43 -31.95 12.26
C TYR A 316 -3.94 -32.42 13.64
N ALA A 317 -4.78 -33.17 14.36
CA ALA A 317 -4.51 -33.61 15.73
C ALA A 317 -3.77 -34.95 15.80
N THR A 318 -3.47 -35.55 14.65
CA THR A 318 -2.82 -36.86 14.57
C THR A 318 -1.51 -36.93 15.35
N THR A 319 -1.26 -38.10 15.93
CA THR A 319 0.02 -38.51 16.52
C THR A 319 0.83 -39.40 15.58
N ASP A 320 0.29 -39.74 14.40
CA ASP A 320 1.03 -40.45 13.37
C ASP A 320 2.12 -39.53 12.79
N PRO A 321 3.42 -39.89 12.92
CA PRO A 321 4.52 -39.07 12.40
C PRO A 321 4.47 -38.89 10.88
N ASN A 322 3.74 -39.73 10.15
CA ASN A 322 3.57 -39.64 8.70
C ASN A 322 2.34 -38.82 8.28
N GLY A 323 1.61 -38.25 9.25
CA GLY A 323 0.33 -37.59 9.03
C GLY A 323 -0.77 -38.61 8.69
N LYS A 324 -1.96 -38.44 9.28
CA LYS A 324 -3.09 -39.31 8.99
C LYS A 324 -3.95 -38.71 7.89
N GLN A 325 -3.93 -39.32 6.71
CA GLN A 325 -4.84 -38.97 5.62
C GLN A 325 -6.25 -39.47 5.93
N LEU A 326 -7.22 -38.56 5.89
CA LEU A 326 -8.63 -38.84 6.13
C LEU A 326 -9.40 -39.04 4.83
N ALA A 327 -9.04 -38.27 3.79
CA ALA A 327 -9.69 -38.32 2.50
C ALA A 327 -8.77 -37.75 1.41
N GLN A 328 -9.12 -38.04 0.17
CA GLN A 328 -8.56 -37.42 -1.02
C GLN A 328 -9.70 -37.15 -1.99
N TYR A 329 -9.73 -35.95 -2.57
CA TYR A 329 -10.70 -35.55 -3.57
C TYR A 329 -9.98 -35.22 -4.87
N GLU A 330 -10.49 -35.76 -5.97
CA GLU A 330 -10.10 -35.36 -7.32
C GLU A 330 -10.89 -34.11 -7.70
N ILE A 331 -10.17 -33.03 -8.05
CA ILE A 331 -10.79 -31.74 -8.34
C ILE A 331 -10.90 -31.52 -9.83
N ASP A 332 -9.82 -31.66 -10.58
CA ASP A 332 -9.87 -31.54 -12.03
C ASP A 332 -8.66 -32.19 -12.71
N GLU A 333 -8.78 -32.42 -14.01
CA GLU A 333 -7.70 -32.81 -14.90
C GLU A 333 -7.46 -31.68 -15.91
N LEU A 334 -6.26 -31.13 -15.91
CA LEU A 334 -5.85 -29.98 -16.72
C LEU A 334 -4.85 -30.38 -17.80
N ASN A 335 -4.77 -29.57 -18.85
CA ASN A 335 -3.65 -29.64 -19.78
C ASN A 335 -2.34 -29.25 -19.07
N PRO A 336 -1.18 -29.88 -19.37
CA PRO A 336 0.08 -29.62 -18.65
C PRO A 336 0.56 -28.18 -18.65
N ILE A 337 0.26 -27.45 -19.74
CA ILE A 337 0.62 -26.04 -19.91
C ILE A 337 -0.34 -25.08 -19.20
N GLN A 338 -1.44 -25.57 -18.64
CA GLN A 338 -2.46 -24.75 -18.01
C GLN A 338 -2.06 -24.45 -16.56
N ALA A 339 -1.90 -23.17 -16.25
CA ALA A 339 -1.65 -22.71 -14.89
C ALA A 339 -2.94 -22.74 -14.05
N ALA A 340 -2.79 -22.99 -12.75
CA ALA A 340 -3.87 -23.09 -11.79
C ALA A 340 -3.56 -22.34 -10.49
N TRP A 341 -4.58 -21.76 -9.89
CA TRP A 341 -4.53 -21.06 -8.61
C TRP A 341 -5.64 -21.59 -7.72
N THR A 342 -5.37 -21.71 -6.43
CA THR A 342 -6.28 -22.35 -5.50
C THR A 342 -6.46 -21.51 -4.24
N ALA A 343 -7.67 -21.49 -3.72
CA ALA A 343 -8.00 -20.91 -2.42
C ALA A 343 -9.16 -21.68 -1.80
N PHE A 344 -9.29 -21.67 -0.47
CA PHE A 344 -10.39 -22.32 0.24
C PHE A 344 -11.24 -21.30 0.98
N ASN A 345 -12.52 -21.60 1.16
CA ASN A 345 -13.29 -20.91 2.19
C ASN A 345 -12.86 -21.36 3.60
N ASP A 346 -13.18 -20.56 4.62
CA ASP A 346 -12.89 -20.82 6.03
C ASP A 346 -13.43 -22.16 6.57
N THR A 347 -14.59 -22.60 6.07
CA THR A 347 -15.20 -23.88 6.48
C THR A 347 -14.55 -25.10 5.82
N GLY A 348 -13.71 -24.90 4.81
CA GLY A 348 -13.09 -25.99 4.06
C GLY A 348 -14.08 -26.85 3.27
N THR A 349 -15.23 -26.27 2.89
CA THR A 349 -16.27 -26.96 2.12
C THR A 349 -16.22 -26.61 0.64
N VAL A 350 -15.60 -25.50 0.29
CA VAL A 350 -15.45 -25.02 -1.09
C VAL A 350 -14.00 -24.66 -1.35
N MET A 351 -13.49 -25.14 -2.48
CA MET A 351 -12.24 -24.70 -3.08
C MET A 351 -12.55 -23.82 -4.29
N TYR A 352 -12.00 -22.62 -4.33
CA TYR A 352 -11.99 -21.78 -5.52
C TYR A 352 -10.79 -22.17 -6.39
N LEU A 353 -11.05 -22.54 -7.63
CA LEU A 353 -10.05 -22.95 -8.61
C LEU A 353 -10.05 -21.96 -9.76
N GLY A 354 -8.95 -21.22 -9.88
CA GLY A 354 -8.66 -20.34 -11.00
C GLY A 354 -7.82 -21.06 -12.04
N THR A 355 -8.16 -20.93 -13.31
CA THR A 355 -7.39 -21.47 -14.43
C THR A 355 -7.21 -20.45 -15.53
N GLN A 356 -6.10 -20.52 -16.26
CA GLN A 356 -5.79 -19.60 -17.35
C GLN A 356 -5.81 -20.29 -18.71
N GLN A 357 -6.52 -19.72 -19.69
CA GLN A 357 -6.48 -20.17 -21.08
C GLN A 357 -6.46 -18.96 -22.03
N GLN A 358 -5.53 -18.94 -23.00
CA GLN A 358 -5.46 -17.91 -24.05
C GLN A 358 -5.55 -16.43 -23.54
N GLY A 359 -4.90 -16.13 -22.41
CA GLY A 359 -4.87 -14.76 -21.86
C GLY A 359 -6.13 -14.32 -21.08
N SER A 360 -7.12 -15.21 -20.91
CA SER A 360 -8.24 -15.01 -19.99
C SER A 360 -8.21 -16.02 -18.84
N ALA A 361 -8.58 -15.57 -17.65
CA ALA A 361 -8.76 -16.41 -16.48
C ALA A 361 -10.23 -16.83 -16.33
N THR A 362 -10.47 -17.99 -15.73
CA THR A 362 -11.81 -18.41 -15.27
C THR A 362 -11.69 -18.91 -13.85
N VAL A 363 -12.69 -18.62 -13.02
CA VAL A 363 -12.74 -19.10 -11.63
C VAL A 363 -13.97 -19.96 -11.45
N ARG A 364 -13.84 -21.08 -10.73
CA ARG A 364 -14.96 -21.96 -10.38
C ARG A 364 -14.93 -22.31 -8.91
N ALA A 365 -16.10 -22.55 -8.34
CA ALA A 365 -16.23 -23.10 -7.00
C ALA A 365 -16.44 -24.62 -7.05
N CYS A 366 -15.57 -25.33 -6.35
CA CYS A 366 -15.52 -26.77 -6.26
C CYS A 366 -15.96 -27.21 -4.87
N ALA A 367 -17.06 -27.96 -4.79
CA ALA A 367 -17.51 -28.54 -3.53
C ALA A 367 -16.58 -29.69 -3.12
N LEU A 368 -16.05 -29.63 -1.90
CA LEU A 368 -15.25 -30.69 -1.32
C LEU A 368 -16.17 -31.74 -0.66
N GLY A 369 -15.71 -32.99 -0.60
CA GLY A 369 -16.51 -34.12 -0.12
C GLY A 369 -17.29 -34.86 -1.21
N GLN A 370 -17.21 -34.41 -2.47
CA GLN A 370 -17.81 -35.09 -3.61
C GLN A 370 -16.87 -36.13 -4.20
N THR A 371 -17.43 -37.18 -4.81
CA THR A 371 -16.66 -38.26 -5.46
C THR A 371 -16.38 -38.00 -6.94
N LYS A 372 -16.96 -36.93 -7.50
CA LYS A 372 -16.80 -36.55 -8.91
C LYS A 372 -15.97 -35.27 -9.05
N PRO A 373 -15.18 -35.12 -10.13
CA PRO A 373 -14.42 -33.90 -10.40
C PRO A 373 -15.30 -32.65 -10.52
N CYS A 374 -14.70 -31.48 -10.29
CA CYS A 374 -15.27 -30.14 -10.41
C CYS A 374 -15.43 -29.69 -11.87
N GLN A 375 -16.23 -30.44 -12.61
CA GLN A 375 -16.46 -30.25 -14.05
C GLN A 375 -17.94 -29.98 -14.36
N SER A 376 -18.21 -29.48 -15.58
CA SER A 376 -19.56 -29.12 -16.03
C SER A 376 -20.58 -30.24 -15.97
N THR A 377 -20.13 -31.48 -16.20
CA THR A 377 -20.95 -32.69 -16.15
C THR A 377 -21.46 -33.00 -14.74
N TYR A 378 -20.86 -32.42 -13.69
CA TYR A 378 -21.13 -32.74 -12.28
C TYR A 378 -21.52 -31.49 -11.48
N PRO A 379 -22.77 -31.01 -11.56
CA PRO A 379 -23.21 -29.77 -10.91
C PRO A 379 -23.15 -29.82 -9.37
N GLN A 380 -23.15 -31.02 -8.77
CA GLN A 380 -22.95 -31.19 -7.32
C GLN A 380 -21.50 -30.93 -6.89
N SER A 381 -20.53 -31.15 -7.80
CA SER A 381 -19.10 -30.91 -7.58
C SER A 381 -18.67 -29.52 -8.05
N ARG A 382 -19.18 -29.06 -9.20
CA ARG A 382 -18.95 -27.71 -9.72
C ARG A 382 -20.16 -26.83 -9.41
N LEU A 383 -20.06 -26.08 -8.32
CA LEU A 383 -21.14 -25.21 -7.84
C LEU A 383 -21.44 -24.08 -8.84
N TRP A 384 -20.40 -23.46 -9.38
CA TRP A 384 -20.49 -22.43 -10.42
C TRP A 384 -19.15 -22.26 -11.15
N ILE A 385 -19.19 -21.52 -12.27
CA ILE A 385 -18.02 -21.03 -13.00
C ILE A 385 -18.27 -19.58 -13.42
N SER A 386 -17.24 -18.75 -13.36
CA SER A 386 -17.30 -17.36 -13.79
C SER A 386 -17.33 -17.24 -15.31
N ASP A 387 -17.79 -16.09 -15.80
CA ASP A 387 -17.45 -15.63 -17.15
C ASP A 387 -15.92 -15.44 -17.28
N PRO A 388 -15.36 -15.38 -18.50
CA PRO A 388 -13.95 -15.10 -18.72
C PRO A 388 -13.53 -13.75 -18.12
N ILE A 389 -12.48 -13.76 -17.32
CA ILE A 389 -11.91 -12.62 -16.62
C ILE A 389 -10.65 -12.16 -17.37
N PRO A 390 -10.62 -10.92 -17.90
CA PRO A 390 -9.46 -10.41 -18.63
C PRO A 390 -8.21 -10.29 -17.75
N GLY A 391 -7.09 -10.82 -18.23
CA GLY A 391 -5.76 -10.71 -17.61
C GLY A 391 -5.16 -12.08 -17.25
N ALA A 392 -3.86 -12.07 -16.93
CA ALA A 392 -3.17 -13.23 -16.40
C ALA A 392 -3.40 -13.31 -14.88
N LEU A 393 -4.03 -14.39 -14.41
CA LEU A 393 -4.29 -14.58 -12.98
C LEU A 393 -2.99 -14.57 -12.17
N ALA A 394 -3.03 -13.97 -10.99
CA ALA A 394 -1.91 -13.87 -10.07
C ALA A 394 -2.26 -14.39 -8.68
N ALA A 395 -3.48 -14.11 -8.19
CA ALA A 395 -3.94 -14.61 -6.90
C ALA A 395 -5.48 -14.74 -6.82
N LEU A 396 -5.92 -15.61 -5.92
CA LEU A 396 -7.29 -15.74 -5.45
C LEU A 396 -7.30 -15.53 -3.94
N ILE A 397 -8.07 -14.54 -3.46
CA ILE A 397 -8.08 -14.18 -2.04
C ILE A 397 -9.53 -14.09 -1.54
N PRO A 398 -10.02 -15.12 -0.83
CA PRO A 398 -11.30 -15.05 -0.13
C PRO A 398 -11.26 -13.96 0.95
N TYR A 399 -12.31 -13.16 1.05
CA TYR A 399 -12.42 -12.10 2.05
C TYR A 399 -13.88 -11.83 2.44
N ALA A 400 -14.10 -10.83 3.31
CA ALA A 400 -15.42 -10.44 3.79
C ALA A 400 -16.22 -11.63 4.37
N ASN A 401 -15.59 -12.38 5.28
CA ASN A 401 -16.14 -13.61 5.87
C ASN A 401 -16.57 -14.64 4.81
N ASN A 402 -15.75 -14.80 3.77
CA ASN A 402 -15.96 -15.74 2.67
C ASN A 402 -17.21 -15.50 1.82
N ASN A 403 -17.80 -14.31 1.91
CA ASN A 403 -18.85 -13.89 0.98
C ASN A 403 -18.28 -13.33 -0.32
N ARG A 404 -16.99 -12.95 -0.33
CA ARG A 404 -16.34 -12.33 -1.48
C ARG A 404 -15.04 -13.05 -1.84
N LEU A 405 -14.69 -12.96 -3.12
CA LEU A 405 -13.43 -13.44 -3.65
C LEU A 405 -12.78 -12.34 -4.48
N ALA A 406 -11.57 -11.93 -4.09
CA ALA A 406 -10.74 -11.09 -4.93
C ALA A 406 -10.00 -11.97 -5.94
N VAL A 407 -10.18 -11.65 -7.22
CA VAL A 407 -9.52 -12.28 -8.36
C VAL A 407 -8.51 -11.28 -8.91
N ILE A 408 -7.26 -11.46 -8.52
CA ILE A 408 -6.17 -10.55 -8.84
C ILE A 408 -5.49 -11.05 -10.10
N THR A 409 -5.55 -10.28 -11.18
CA THR A 409 -4.69 -10.48 -12.35
C THR A 409 -3.48 -9.55 -12.28
N SER A 410 -2.50 -9.73 -13.16
CA SER A 410 -1.25 -8.95 -13.17
C SER A 410 -1.44 -7.43 -13.03
N ASN A 411 -2.45 -6.85 -13.69
CA ASN A 411 -2.74 -5.41 -13.66
C ASN A 411 -4.23 -5.06 -13.52
N ARG A 412 -5.08 -6.00 -13.07
CA ARG A 412 -6.51 -5.76 -12.87
C ARG A 412 -6.98 -6.46 -11.60
N PHE A 413 -7.85 -5.79 -10.86
CA PHE A 413 -8.40 -6.28 -9.60
C PHE A 413 -9.91 -6.42 -9.75
N TRP A 414 -10.34 -7.68 -9.78
CA TRP A 414 -11.73 -8.06 -9.89
C TRP A 414 -12.21 -8.61 -8.55
N PHE A 415 -13.46 -8.32 -8.20
CA PHE A 415 -14.11 -8.82 -7.00
C PHE A 415 -15.37 -9.55 -7.40
N MET A 416 -15.58 -10.71 -6.80
CA MET A 416 -16.71 -11.58 -7.07
C MET A 416 -17.55 -11.79 -5.82
N ASP A 417 -18.87 -11.86 -6.01
CA ASP A 417 -19.76 -12.41 -5.00
C ASP A 417 -19.69 -13.94 -5.04
N VAL A 418 -19.34 -14.53 -3.90
CA VAL A 418 -19.27 -15.98 -3.71
C VAL A 418 -20.16 -16.45 -2.56
N LYS A 419 -21.05 -15.56 -2.08
CA LYS A 419 -22.06 -15.91 -1.10
C LYS A 419 -23.02 -16.93 -1.69
N ARG A 420 -23.02 -18.13 -1.10
CA ARG A 420 -23.85 -19.24 -1.54
C ARG A 420 -25.33 -18.86 -1.59
N ASN A 421 -26.00 -19.21 -2.69
CA ASN A 421 -27.41 -18.91 -2.95
C ASN A 421 -27.74 -17.41 -3.09
N SER A 422 -26.73 -16.56 -3.29
CA SER A 422 -26.94 -15.16 -3.69
C SER A 422 -27.38 -15.10 -5.15
N PRO A 423 -28.30 -14.19 -5.54
CA PRO A 423 -28.65 -14.00 -6.96
C PRO A 423 -27.47 -13.48 -7.80
N THR A 424 -26.43 -12.97 -7.15
CA THR A 424 -25.18 -12.49 -7.76
C THR A 424 -24.01 -13.44 -7.56
N GLU A 425 -24.24 -14.65 -7.00
CA GLU A 425 -23.20 -15.67 -6.89
C GLU A 425 -22.50 -15.89 -8.24
N SER A 426 -21.17 -15.98 -8.22
CA SER A 426 -20.29 -16.10 -9.38
C SER A 426 -20.17 -14.86 -10.28
N ARG A 427 -20.73 -13.71 -9.91
CA ARG A 427 -20.66 -12.48 -10.71
C ARG A 427 -19.58 -11.53 -10.21
N ILE A 428 -18.96 -10.81 -11.15
CA ILE A 428 -18.16 -9.63 -10.86
C ILE A 428 -19.07 -8.56 -10.24
N ILE A 429 -18.62 -7.95 -9.14
CA ILE A 429 -19.36 -6.93 -8.40
C ILE A 429 -18.69 -5.56 -8.41
N ASN A 430 -17.56 -5.42 -9.11
CA ASN A 430 -16.93 -4.12 -9.28
C ASN A 430 -17.94 -3.09 -9.80
N LYS A 431 -17.83 -1.85 -9.28
CA LYS A 431 -18.57 -0.71 -9.81
C LYS A 431 -18.46 -0.63 -11.33
N ASP A 432 -19.60 -0.45 -11.99
CA ASP A 432 -19.72 -0.36 -13.45
C ASP A 432 -19.16 -1.58 -14.21
N GLN A 433 -18.98 -2.73 -13.51
CA GLN A 433 -18.34 -3.94 -14.05
C GLN A 433 -16.91 -3.69 -14.56
N GLN A 434 -16.21 -2.70 -14.00
CA GLN A 434 -14.84 -2.35 -14.38
C GLN A 434 -13.85 -2.74 -13.28
N ALA A 435 -12.78 -3.42 -13.66
CA ALA A 435 -11.69 -3.70 -12.74
C ALA A 435 -11.11 -2.42 -12.13
N LEU A 436 -10.68 -2.52 -10.88
CA LEU A 436 -9.73 -1.52 -10.38
C LEU A 436 -8.38 -1.81 -11.04
N THR A 437 -7.72 -0.78 -11.54
CA THR A 437 -6.41 -0.92 -12.19
C THR A 437 -5.36 -0.08 -11.47
N PRO A 438 -4.10 -0.51 -11.45
CA PRO A 438 -2.97 0.33 -11.10
C PRO A 438 -2.81 1.52 -12.06
N THR A 439 -2.03 2.53 -11.67
CA THR A 439 -1.65 3.61 -12.58
C THR A 439 -0.63 3.16 -13.62
N GLY A 440 -0.87 3.48 -14.89
CA GLY A 440 0.07 3.25 -15.98
C GLY A 440 0.44 1.77 -16.15
N ALA A 441 1.74 1.46 -16.08
CA ALA A 441 2.30 0.12 -16.26
C ALA A 441 2.56 -0.63 -14.95
N LEU A 442 2.07 -0.12 -13.81
CA LEU A 442 2.22 -0.79 -12.52
C LEU A 442 1.43 -2.10 -12.49
N VAL A 443 1.89 -3.04 -11.66
CA VAL A 443 1.27 -4.36 -11.46
C VAL A 443 0.96 -4.59 -9.99
N GLY A 444 -0.01 -5.45 -9.71
CA GLY A 444 -0.33 -5.85 -8.34
C GLY A 444 0.84 -6.60 -7.71
N ARG A 445 1.33 -6.10 -6.57
CA ARG A 445 2.48 -6.67 -5.86
C ARG A 445 2.06 -7.39 -4.59
N PHE A 446 1.19 -6.75 -3.82
CA PHE A 446 0.64 -7.27 -2.58
C PHE A 446 -0.83 -6.84 -2.47
N ALA A 447 -1.63 -7.69 -1.86
CA ALA A 447 -3.04 -7.45 -1.63
C ALA A 447 -3.38 -7.83 -0.20
N GLN A 448 -4.16 -6.98 0.46
CA GLN A 448 -4.56 -7.18 1.84
C GLN A 448 -6.07 -6.98 1.98
N PRO A 449 -6.82 -8.05 2.27
CA PRO A 449 -8.19 -7.94 2.75
C PRO A 449 -8.24 -7.07 4.00
N GLY A 450 -9.12 -6.08 3.99
CA GLY A 450 -9.46 -5.28 5.15
C GLY A 450 -10.51 -5.95 6.03
N LYS A 451 -11.00 -5.19 7.00
CA LYS A 451 -12.21 -5.55 7.74
C LYS A 451 -13.44 -5.47 6.82
N ASP A 452 -14.34 -6.43 6.94
CA ASP A 452 -15.57 -6.51 6.14
C ASP A 452 -15.28 -6.54 4.62
N ASP A 453 -15.90 -5.67 3.82
CA ASP A 453 -15.74 -5.61 2.36
C ASP A 453 -14.52 -4.80 1.89
N ALA A 454 -13.72 -4.28 2.81
CA ALA A 454 -12.56 -3.46 2.48
C ALA A 454 -11.44 -4.29 1.83
N PHE A 455 -10.70 -3.65 0.91
CA PHE A 455 -9.57 -4.27 0.25
C PHE A 455 -8.52 -3.24 -0.16
N PHE A 456 -7.25 -3.59 0.06
CA PHE A 456 -6.09 -2.75 -0.23
C PHE A 456 -5.16 -3.46 -1.22
N MET A 457 -4.80 -2.77 -2.29
CA MET A 457 -3.87 -3.27 -3.30
C MET A 457 -2.64 -2.38 -3.36
N PHE A 458 -1.46 -2.98 -3.23
CA PHE A 458 -0.18 -2.31 -3.31
C PHE A 458 0.48 -2.67 -4.63
N ASN A 459 0.83 -1.66 -5.42
CA ASN A 459 1.27 -1.83 -6.79
C ASN A 459 2.71 -1.34 -6.97
N SER A 460 3.48 -2.06 -7.77
CA SER A 460 4.89 -1.77 -8.06
C SER A 460 5.14 -1.76 -9.57
N ALA A 461 6.33 -1.32 -9.97
CA ALA A 461 6.81 -1.63 -11.31
C ALA A 461 6.87 -3.16 -11.50
N PRO A 462 6.72 -3.66 -12.75
CA PRO A 462 6.99 -5.06 -13.06
C PRO A 462 8.42 -5.44 -12.65
N GLY A 463 8.60 -6.64 -12.11
CA GLY A 463 9.92 -7.15 -11.76
C GLY A 463 10.81 -7.35 -12.99
N THR A 464 12.11 -7.14 -12.81
CA THR A 464 13.17 -7.44 -13.80
C THR A 464 14.10 -8.52 -13.26
N SER A 465 15.06 -9.00 -14.06
CA SER A 465 16.11 -9.91 -13.57
C SER A 465 16.91 -9.30 -12.41
N ASP A 466 17.15 -8.00 -12.46
CA ASP A 466 18.00 -7.29 -11.50
C ASP A 466 17.22 -6.89 -10.25
N VAL A 467 15.93 -6.56 -10.42
CA VAL A 467 15.01 -6.22 -9.34
C VAL A 467 13.74 -7.05 -9.52
N PRO A 468 13.75 -8.34 -9.16
CA PRO A 468 12.60 -9.23 -9.36
C PRO A 468 11.39 -8.81 -8.54
N ASN A 469 11.62 -8.07 -7.45
CA ASN A 469 10.62 -7.74 -6.46
C ASN A 469 10.68 -6.25 -6.08
N PRO A 470 10.33 -5.32 -7.01
CA PRO A 470 10.36 -3.90 -6.73
C PRO A 470 9.39 -3.54 -5.60
N TYR A 471 9.76 -2.59 -4.76
CA TYR A 471 8.88 -2.09 -3.71
C TYR A 471 7.62 -1.45 -4.31
N PRO A 472 6.46 -1.57 -3.64
CA PRO A 472 5.28 -0.84 -4.07
C PRO A 472 5.50 0.66 -4.00
N VAL A 473 4.83 1.39 -4.90
CA VAL A 473 4.85 2.85 -4.98
C VAL A 473 3.44 3.44 -5.05
N GLU A 474 2.44 2.59 -5.18
CA GLU A 474 1.04 2.98 -5.21
C GLU A 474 0.21 2.07 -4.30
N ILE A 475 -0.77 2.66 -3.62
CA ILE A 475 -1.87 1.94 -3.00
C ILE A 475 -3.17 2.32 -3.70
N VAL A 476 -4.03 1.33 -3.89
CA VAL A 476 -5.40 1.47 -4.36
C VAL A 476 -6.29 0.81 -3.32
N ALA A 477 -7.31 1.52 -2.86
CA ALA A 477 -8.20 1.03 -1.81
C ALA A 477 -9.67 1.11 -2.23
N THR A 478 -10.45 0.14 -1.77
CA THR A 478 -11.90 0.13 -1.83
C THR A 478 -12.46 -0.31 -0.47
N ASP A 479 -13.57 0.28 -0.06
CA ASP A 479 -14.35 -0.11 1.13
C ASP A 479 -15.47 -1.09 0.79
N ALA A 480 -15.93 -1.09 -0.46
CA ALA A 480 -16.80 -2.08 -1.08
C ALA A 480 -16.63 -2.02 -2.60
N ALA A 481 -16.45 -3.17 -3.24
CA ALA A 481 -16.16 -3.26 -4.66
C ALA A 481 -17.23 -2.59 -5.55
N GLU A 482 -18.49 -2.66 -5.15
CA GLU A 482 -19.65 -2.03 -5.80
C GLU A 482 -19.59 -0.50 -5.76
N GLN A 483 -18.89 0.07 -4.78
CA GLN A 483 -18.68 1.51 -4.65
C GLN A 483 -17.43 1.98 -5.42
N GLY A 484 -16.62 1.05 -5.92
CA GLY A 484 -15.44 1.30 -6.73
C GLY A 484 -14.26 1.82 -5.92
N LEU A 485 -13.37 2.54 -6.60
CA LEU A 485 -12.20 3.15 -5.98
C LEU A 485 -12.61 4.12 -4.87
N LEU A 486 -12.13 3.92 -3.64
CA LEU A 486 -12.24 4.90 -2.56
C LEU A 486 -11.10 5.91 -2.67
N TYR A 487 -9.85 5.44 -2.65
CA TYR A 487 -8.68 6.27 -2.84
C TYR A 487 -7.56 5.54 -3.56
N ARG A 488 -6.71 6.33 -4.21
CA ARG A 488 -5.42 5.93 -4.79
C ARG A 488 -4.38 6.90 -4.29
N TYR A 489 -3.22 6.43 -3.86
CA TYR A 489 -2.09 7.29 -3.53
C TYR A 489 -0.82 6.71 -4.12
N GLN A 490 -0.06 7.55 -4.82
CA GLN A 490 1.23 7.20 -5.40
C GLN A 490 2.31 8.09 -4.78
N ILE A 491 3.39 7.47 -4.31
CA ILE A 491 4.53 8.18 -3.74
C ILE A 491 5.53 8.57 -4.85
N PRO A 492 6.28 9.68 -4.70
CA PRO A 492 7.32 10.06 -5.66
C PRO A 492 8.36 8.95 -5.88
N GLY A 493 8.94 8.93 -7.09
CA GLY A 493 9.95 7.93 -7.48
C GLY A 493 11.18 7.92 -6.57
N GLY A 494 11.72 6.74 -6.32
CA GLY A 494 12.87 6.54 -5.42
C GLY A 494 12.50 6.35 -3.94
N LEU A 495 11.22 6.52 -3.59
CA LEU A 495 10.65 6.12 -2.30
C LEU A 495 9.76 4.88 -2.49
N SER A 496 9.39 4.28 -1.37
CA SER A 496 8.58 3.06 -1.33
C SER A 496 7.38 3.24 -0.42
N LEU A 497 6.36 2.43 -0.71
CA LEU A 497 5.08 2.37 -0.05
C LEU A 497 4.84 0.92 0.39
N TYR A 498 4.39 0.73 1.62
CA TYR A 498 3.91 -0.56 2.09
C TYR A 498 2.91 -0.34 3.20
N GLY A 499 2.04 -1.31 3.47
CA GLY A 499 1.14 -1.25 4.60
C GLY A 499 0.73 -2.61 5.10
N ALA A 500 0.30 -2.62 6.36
CA ALA A 500 -0.20 -3.80 7.05
C ALA A 500 -1.31 -3.38 8.02
N LEU A 501 -2.27 -4.28 8.24
CA LEU A 501 -3.33 -4.08 9.21
C LEU A 501 -2.87 -4.46 10.62
N ASP A 502 -3.32 -3.69 11.61
CA ASP A 502 -3.19 -4.04 13.02
C ASP A 502 -4.25 -5.06 13.46
N ASP A 503 -4.20 -5.51 14.71
CA ASP A 503 -5.12 -6.54 15.23
C ASP A 503 -6.60 -6.08 15.24
N ALA A 504 -6.86 -4.78 15.12
CA ALA A 504 -8.20 -4.21 15.02
C ALA A 504 -8.66 -3.99 13.56
N GLY A 505 -7.82 -4.31 12.57
CA GLY A 505 -8.08 -4.08 11.15
C GLY A 505 -7.79 -2.65 10.68
N THR A 506 -7.03 -1.88 11.47
CA THR A 506 -6.59 -0.53 11.09
C THR A 506 -5.38 -0.62 10.19
N LEU A 507 -5.41 0.07 9.05
CA LEU A 507 -4.27 0.15 8.16
C LEU A 507 -3.19 1.08 8.71
N TRP A 508 -1.96 0.58 8.77
CA TRP A 508 -0.75 1.37 8.93
C TRP A 508 0.07 1.30 7.67
N MET A 509 0.60 2.44 7.22
CA MET A 509 1.37 2.53 5.99
C MET A 509 2.71 3.20 6.23
N ARG A 510 3.76 2.62 5.66
CA ARG A 510 4.99 3.36 5.39
C ARG A 510 4.81 4.13 4.08
N ALA A 511 5.01 5.44 4.14
CA ALA A 511 5.04 6.32 2.98
C ALA A 511 6.39 7.02 2.92
N GLY A 512 7.33 6.41 2.18
CA GLY A 512 8.72 6.86 2.13
C GLY A 512 9.38 6.62 3.47
N ARG A 513 9.86 7.68 4.13
CA ARG A 513 10.49 7.57 5.45
C ARG A 513 9.52 7.67 6.62
N LYS A 514 8.29 8.13 6.36
CA LYS A 514 7.23 8.34 7.36
C LYS A 514 6.43 7.07 7.57
N LEU A 515 5.89 6.92 8.77
CA LEU A 515 4.85 5.95 9.09
C LEU A 515 3.54 6.72 9.31
N VAL A 516 2.46 6.27 8.70
CA VAL A 516 1.17 6.99 8.72
C VAL A 516 0.02 6.04 9.02
N LYS A 517 -1.00 6.58 9.68
CA LYS A 517 -2.30 5.96 9.85
C LYS A 517 -3.31 6.72 8.98
N PRO A 518 -3.74 6.19 7.84
CA PRO A 518 -4.83 6.77 7.06
C PRO A 518 -6.10 6.89 7.93
N TYR A 519 -6.99 7.82 7.59
CA TYR A 519 -8.31 7.86 8.20
C TYR A 519 -9.06 6.55 7.94
N SER A 520 -10.08 6.28 8.75
CA SER A 520 -10.95 5.14 8.48
C SER A 520 -11.61 5.28 7.10
N LEU A 521 -11.92 4.15 6.46
CA LEU A 521 -12.55 4.17 5.15
C LEU A 521 -13.91 4.89 5.15
N THR A 522 -14.62 4.84 6.28
CA THR A 522 -15.89 5.57 6.46
C THR A 522 -15.68 7.07 6.50
N GLU A 523 -14.70 7.58 7.24
CA GLU A 523 -14.37 9.01 7.24
C GLU A 523 -13.93 9.48 5.85
N TYR A 524 -13.12 8.66 5.18
CA TYR A 524 -12.74 8.91 3.80
C TYR A 524 -13.92 8.95 2.84
N ARG A 525 -14.92 8.10 3.03
CA ARG A 525 -16.16 8.14 2.24
C ARG A 525 -16.96 9.41 2.48
N GLN A 526 -16.98 9.92 3.72
CA GLN A 526 -17.68 11.17 4.07
C GLN A 526 -17.00 12.43 3.52
N LEU A 527 -15.70 12.37 3.25
CA LEU A 527 -14.94 13.48 2.67
C LEU A 527 -15.15 13.65 1.17
N ARG A 528 -15.63 12.61 0.47
CA ARG A 528 -15.96 12.64 -0.96
C ARG A 528 -17.41 13.05 -1.17
#